data_AF-A0A7V8F591-F1
#
_entry.id   AF-A0A7V8F591-F1
#
_cell.length_a   1.000
_cell.length_b   1.000
_cell.length_c   1.000
_cell.angle_alpha   90.00
_cell.angle_beta   90.00
_cell.angle_gamma   90.00
#
_symmetry.space_group_name_H-M   'P 1'
#
loop_
_entity.id
_entity.type
_entity.pdbx_description
1 polymer ?
#
loop_
_entity_poly.entity_id
_entity_poly.type
_entity_poly.pdbx_seq_one_letter_code
_entity_poly.pdbx_strand_id
1 'polypeptide(L)'
;MGALRAAQFEYDNRQPPPVSESALEIARQEWIDNAVETLVDRRSDVQFKRRLHSAQGVTFKAFAAEVEQFAINSDSKSTCAIGEMVIAGLLGDRFLARDGAEELMAVADPKEQLRIIARGLVKDLADDALIAIAEDNEL
;
A
#
# COMPACT_ATOMS: atom_id res chain seq x y z
N MET A 1 -6.00 6.56 58.48
CA MET A 1 -5.34 6.03 57.26
C MET A 1 -4.46 7.14 56.71
N GLY A 2 -3.13 6.97 56.76
CA GLY A 2 -2.17 8.06 56.53
C GLY A 2 -2.06 8.49 55.07
N ALA A 3 -1.82 9.78 54.83
CA ALA A 3 -1.73 10.42 53.51
C ALA A 3 -0.77 9.71 52.52
N LEU A 4 0.28 9.06 53.04
CA LEU A 4 1.21 8.23 52.25
C LEU A 4 0.52 7.06 51.55
N ARG A 5 -0.44 6.38 52.20
CA ARG A 5 -1.17 5.26 51.57
C ARG A 5 -2.13 5.71 50.49
N ALA A 6 -2.72 6.91 50.63
CA ALA A 6 -3.59 7.48 49.62
C ALA A 6 -2.80 7.90 48.37
N ALA A 7 -1.67 8.57 48.56
CA ALA A 7 -0.77 8.94 47.45
C ALA A 7 -0.21 7.70 46.72
N GLN A 8 0.12 6.63 47.45
CA GLN A 8 0.57 5.36 46.86
C GLN A 8 -0.53 4.72 46.00
N PHE A 9 -1.76 4.67 46.53
CA PHE A 9 -2.91 4.14 45.80
C PHE A 9 -3.24 4.95 44.54
N GLU A 10 -3.13 6.28 44.58
CA GLU A 10 -3.33 7.11 43.40
C GLU A 10 -2.24 6.93 42.34
N TYR A 11 -0.99 6.74 42.75
CA TYR A 11 0.12 6.49 41.83
C TYR A 11 0.00 5.09 41.20
N ASP A 12 -0.29 4.06 42.01
CA ASP A 12 -0.42 2.67 41.56
C ASP A 12 -1.64 2.47 40.64
N ASN A 13 -2.69 3.31 40.77
CA ASN A 13 -3.88 3.28 39.91
C ASN A 13 -3.87 4.29 38.76
N ARG A 14 -2.83 5.12 38.63
CA ARG A 14 -2.66 5.92 37.41
C ARG A 14 -2.27 4.98 36.29
N GLN A 15 -3.22 4.73 35.38
CA GLN A 15 -2.87 4.17 34.09
C GLN A 15 -1.83 5.10 33.42
N PRO A 16 -0.78 4.54 32.80
CA PRO A 16 0.09 5.32 31.94
C PRO A 16 -0.79 6.10 30.94
N PRO A 17 -0.48 7.37 30.63
CA PRO A 17 -1.17 8.05 29.54
C PRO A 17 -1.09 7.14 28.30
N PRO A 18 -2.16 6.99 27.49
CA PRO A 18 -2.13 6.15 26.31
C PRO A 18 -1.00 6.64 25.42
N VAL A 19 0.10 5.89 25.40
CA VAL A 19 1.28 6.22 24.63
C VAL A 19 0.90 5.92 23.19
N SER A 20 0.73 6.97 22.38
CA SER A 20 0.98 7.15 20.93
C SER A 20 0.95 5.98 19.92
N GLU A 21 0.60 4.74 20.27
CA GLU A 21 0.44 3.60 19.34
C GLU A 21 -0.63 3.90 18.31
N SER A 22 -1.75 4.52 18.71
CA SER A 22 -2.80 4.93 17.77
C SER A 22 -2.33 5.97 16.75
N ALA A 23 -1.46 6.91 17.15
CA ALA A 23 -1.00 7.97 16.25
C ALA A 23 0.01 7.44 15.22
N LEU A 24 0.92 6.55 15.65
CA LEU A 24 1.85 5.88 14.76
C LEU A 24 1.12 4.95 13.78
N GLU A 25 0.15 4.17 14.27
CA GLU A 25 -0.67 3.28 13.45
C GLU A 25 -1.50 4.06 12.42
N ILE A 26 -2.09 5.19 12.81
CA ILE A 26 -2.81 6.09 11.89
C ILE A 26 -1.86 6.63 10.82
N ALA A 27 -0.70 7.18 11.21
CA ALA A 27 0.28 7.71 10.27
C ALA A 27 0.79 6.63 9.29
N ARG A 28 1.00 5.41 9.79
CA ARG A 28 1.40 4.25 9.00
C ARG A 28 0.33 3.89 7.97
N GLN A 29 -0.92 3.83 8.40
CA GLN A 29 -2.04 3.52 7.53
C GLN A 29 -2.24 4.60 6.46
N GLU A 30 -2.19 5.87 6.84
CA GLU A 30 -2.27 7.01 5.93
C GLU A 30 -1.14 6.99 4.90
N TRP A 31 0.10 6.67 5.32
CA TRP A 31 1.21 6.54 4.38
C TRP A 31 0.97 5.42 3.36
N ILE A 32 0.50 4.25 3.82
CA ILE A 32 0.17 3.12 2.94
C ILE A 32 -0.93 3.50 1.95
N ASP A 33 -1.99 4.15 2.40
CA ASP A 33 -3.12 4.52 1.55
C ASP A 33 -2.69 5.55 0.47
N ASN A 34 -1.85 6.53 0.84
CA ASN A 34 -1.25 7.47 -0.10
C ASN A 34 -0.31 6.80 -1.11
N ALA A 35 0.48 5.81 -0.67
CA ALA A 35 1.35 5.03 -1.54
C ALA A 35 0.54 4.17 -2.54
N VAL A 36 -0.54 3.55 -2.09
CA VAL A 36 -1.48 2.80 -2.94
C VAL A 36 -2.13 3.73 -3.98
N GLU A 37 -2.61 4.91 -3.59
CA GLU A 37 -3.15 5.90 -4.53
C GLU A 37 -2.10 6.30 -5.58
N THR A 38 -0.85 6.50 -5.15
CA THR A 38 0.26 6.86 -6.04
C THR A 38 0.53 5.79 -7.10
N LEU A 39 0.56 4.51 -6.71
CA LEU A 39 0.78 3.39 -7.64
C LEU A 39 -0.43 3.14 -8.56
N VAL A 40 -1.64 3.11 -8.00
CA VAL A 40 -2.83 2.64 -8.72
C VAL A 40 -3.48 3.78 -9.52
N ASP A 41 -3.76 4.90 -8.86
CA ASP A 41 -4.55 5.98 -9.44
C ASP A 41 -3.67 6.96 -10.21
N ARG A 42 -2.49 7.29 -9.68
CA ARG A 42 -1.53 8.21 -10.33
C ARG A 42 -0.56 7.50 -11.27
N ARG A 43 -0.44 6.17 -11.19
CA ARG A 43 0.43 5.34 -12.03
C ARG A 43 1.89 5.79 -11.98
N SER A 44 2.36 6.12 -10.77
CA SER A 44 3.67 6.70 -10.50
C SER A 44 4.43 5.85 -9.48
N ASP A 45 5.75 5.99 -9.48
CA ASP A 45 6.61 5.38 -8.49
C ASP A 45 6.33 5.95 -7.09
N VAL A 46 6.42 5.10 -6.06
CA VAL A 46 6.50 5.50 -4.65
C VAL A 46 7.96 5.49 -4.28
N GLN A 47 8.48 6.62 -3.79
CA GLN A 47 9.88 6.76 -3.41
C GLN A 47 10.03 7.57 -2.13
N PHE A 48 10.96 7.16 -1.27
CA PHE A 48 11.39 7.89 -0.10
C PHE A 48 12.88 7.61 0.16
N LYS A 49 13.52 8.40 1.02
CA LYS A 49 14.94 8.22 1.31
C LYS A 49 15.22 8.52 2.77
N ARG A 50 15.72 7.51 3.49
CA ARG A 50 16.28 7.69 4.82
C ARG A 50 17.66 8.32 4.76
N ARG A 51 18.03 9.07 5.79
CA ARG A 51 19.33 9.73 5.93
C ARG A 51 20.46 8.69 5.89
N LEU A 52 21.48 8.94 5.07
CA LEU A 52 22.61 8.02 4.83
C LEU A 52 22.24 6.66 4.18
N HIS A 53 20.99 6.44 3.77
CA HIS A 53 20.57 5.26 3.01
C HIS A 53 20.37 5.59 1.52
N SER A 54 20.31 4.55 0.68
CA SER A 54 19.83 4.67 -0.69
C SER A 54 18.33 4.99 -0.72
N ALA A 55 17.85 5.56 -1.83
CA ALA A 55 16.42 5.72 -2.04
C ALA A 55 15.74 4.33 -2.04
N GLN A 56 14.58 4.26 -1.41
CA GLN A 56 13.77 3.06 -1.27
C GLN A 56 12.37 3.33 -1.82
N GLY A 57 11.64 2.27 -2.17
CA GLY A 57 10.29 2.41 -2.72
C GLY A 57 9.90 1.31 -3.68
N VAL A 58 8.73 1.50 -4.31
CA VAL A 58 8.16 0.59 -5.30
C VAL A 58 7.98 1.37 -6.59
N THR A 59 8.59 0.87 -7.68
CA THR A 59 8.37 1.45 -9.00
C THR A 59 7.04 0.98 -9.58
N PHE A 60 6.41 1.80 -10.41
CA PHE A 60 5.19 1.41 -11.13
C PHE A 60 5.43 0.17 -11.98
N LYS A 61 6.64 0.00 -12.53
CA LYS A 61 7.00 -1.20 -13.30
C LYS A 61 7.04 -2.47 -12.43
N ALA A 62 7.55 -2.39 -11.20
CA ALA A 62 7.53 -3.51 -10.27
C ALA A 62 6.09 -3.87 -9.87
N PHE A 63 5.25 -2.86 -9.61
CA PHE A 63 3.82 -3.06 -9.39
C PHE A 63 3.14 -3.73 -10.60
N ALA A 64 3.38 -3.24 -11.81
CA ALA A 64 2.81 -3.82 -13.03
C ALA A 64 3.25 -5.28 -13.24
N ALA A 65 4.49 -5.64 -12.89
CA ALA A 65 4.97 -7.03 -12.95
C ALA A 65 4.21 -7.96 -11.99
N GLU A 66 3.91 -7.49 -10.78
CA GLU A 66 3.12 -8.26 -9.80
C GLU A 66 1.66 -8.39 -10.24
N VAL A 67 1.09 -7.36 -10.86
CA VAL A 67 -0.24 -7.43 -11.48
C VAL A 67 -0.25 -8.44 -12.64
N GLU A 68 0.77 -8.44 -13.49
CA GLU A 68 0.93 -9.42 -14.56
C GLU A 68 1.04 -10.84 -14.01
N GLN A 69 1.86 -11.06 -12.98
CA GLN A 69 1.99 -12.35 -12.32
C GLN A 69 0.66 -12.82 -11.71
N PHE A 70 -0.09 -11.92 -11.07
CA PHE A 70 -1.42 -12.24 -10.57
C PHE A 70 -2.37 -12.65 -11.70
N ALA A 71 -2.41 -11.86 -12.78
CA ALA A 71 -3.30 -12.09 -13.91
C ALA A 71 -3.00 -13.41 -14.65
N ILE A 72 -1.72 -13.75 -14.82
CA ILE A 72 -1.28 -15.00 -15.47
C ILE A 72 -1.65 -16.23 -14.62
N ASN A 73 -1.58 -16.10 -13.29
CA ASN A 73 -1.87 -17.19 -12.36
C ASN A 73 -3.32 -17.22 -11.89
N SER A 74 -4.21 -16.44 -12.51
CA SER A 74 -5.62 -16.39 -12.14
C SER A 74 -6.36 -17.66 -12.58
N ASP A 75 -7.56 -17.86 -12.04
CA ASP A 75 -8.48 -18.93 -12.47
C ASP A 75 -9.20 -18.61 -13.80
N SER A 76 -8.69 -17.64 -14.58
CA SER A 76 -9.29 -17.27 -15.85
C SER A 76 -9.35 -18.48 -16.79
N LYS A 77 -10.53 -18.66 -17.40
CA LYS A 77 -10.77 -19.70 -18.41
C LYS A 77 -10.57 -19.18 -19.82
N SER A 78 -10.21 -17.89 -19.97
CA SER A 78 -10.04 -17.28 -21.28
C SER A 78 -8.82 -17.86 -21.97
N THR A 79 -9.00 -18.30 -23.21
CA THR A 79 -7.88 -18.75 -24.05
C THR A 79 -7.21 -17.61 -24.80
N CYS A 80 -7.84 -16.42 -24.85
CA CYS A 80 -7.42 -15.32 -25.73
C CYS A 80 -7.44 -13.93 -25.10
N ALA A 81 -7.83 -13.76 -23.83
CA ALA A 81 -7.89 -12.44 -23.17
C ALA A 81 -6.62 -11.59 -23.36
N ILE A 82 -5.42 -12.18 -23.20
CA ILE A 82 -4.15 -11.46 -23.43
C ILE A 82 -4.03 -10.97 -24.88
N GLY A 83 -4.38 -11.82 -25.85
CA GLY A 83 -4.34 -11.47 -27.27
C GLY A 83 -5.33 -10.35 -27.62
N GLU A 84 -6.54 -10.42 -27.06
CA GLU A 84 -7.56 -9.39 -27.21
C GLU A 84 -7.11 -8.05 -26.63
N MET A 85 -6.51 -8.04 -25.44
CA MET A 85 -5.93 -6.85 -24.83
C MET A 85 -4.84 -6.23 -25.70
N VAL A 86 -3.95 -7.04 -26.28
CA VAL A 86 -2.87 -6.56 -27.16
C VAL A 86 -3.45 -5.94 -28.44
N ILE A 87 -4.38 -6.62 -29.11
CA ILE A 87 -5.04 -6.11 -30.32
C ILE A 87 -5.77 -4.80 -30.00
N ALA A 88 -6.56 -4.80 -28.93
CA ALA A 88 -7.36 -3.67 -28.51
C ALA A 88 -6.50 -2.45 -28.15
N GLY A 89 -5.41 -2.64 -27.41
CA GLY A 89 -4.46 -1.59 -27.06
C GLY A 89 -3.78 -0.97 -28.29
N LEU A 90 -3.37 -1.79 -29.26
CA LEU A 90 -2.73 -1.32 -30.50
C LEU A 90 -3.69 -0.62 -31.46
N LEU A 91 -4.96 -1.03 -31.48
CA LEU A 91 -6.00 -0.46 -32.36
C LEU A 91 -6.82 0.65 -31.70
N GLY A 92 -6.60 0.93 -30.42
CA GLY A 92 -7.26 2.00 -29.67
C GLY A 92 -8.66 1.66 -29.15
N ASP A 93 -9.01 0.38 -29.05
CA ASP A 93 -10.27 -0.08 -28.45
C ASP A 93 -10.13 -0.25 -26.94
N ARG A 94 -10.42 0.81 -26.20
CA ARG A 94 -10.34 0.80 -24.74
C ARG A 94 -11.34 -0.14 -24.06
N PHE A 95 -12.47 -0.46 -24.71
CA PHE A 95 -13.50 -1.30 -24.11
C PHE A 95 -13.11 -2.76 -24.21
N LEU A 96 -12.68 -3.20 -25.40
CA LEU A 96 -12.17 -4.56 -25.57
C LEU A 96 -10.91 -4.82 -24.72
N ALA A 97 -10.01 -3.83 -24.60
CA ALA A 97 -8.83 -3.96 -23.75
C ALA A 97 -9.21 -4.10 -22.27
N ARG A 98 -10.27 -3.41 -21.84
CA ARG A 98 -10.79 -3.51 -20.48
C ARG A 98 -11.46 -4.86 -20.26
N ASP A 99 -12.33 -5.30 -21.15
CA ASP A 99 -13.07 -6.56 -21.02
C ASP A 99 -12.11 -7.75 -20.94
N GLY A 100 -11.07 -7.77 -21.80
CA GLY A 100 -10.01 -8.78 -21.74
C GLY A 100 -9.22 -8.72 -20.42
N ALA A 101 -8.95 -7.54 -19.88
CA ALA A 101 -8.28 -7.41 -18.58
C ALA A 101 -9.17 -7.90 -17.42
N GLU A 102 -10.47 -7.59 -17.44
CA GLU A 102 -11.42 -8.06 -16.43
C GLU A 102 -11.58 -9.59 -16.48
N GLU A 103 -11.67 -10.17 -17.69
CA GLU A 103 -11.73 -11.62 -17.90
C GLU A 103 -10.44 -12.32 -17.46
N LEU A 104 -9.27 -11.75 -17.78
CA LEU A 104 -7.98 -12.31 -17.38
C LEU A 104 -7.77 -12.24 -15.86
N MET A 105 -8.20 -11.17 -15.20
CA MET A 105 -8.07 -11.05 -13.75
C MET A 105 -8.99 -12.02 -13.00
N ALA A 106 -10.13 -12.41 -13.60
CA ALA A 106 -11.07 -13.41 -13.08
C ALA A 106 -11.52 -13.19 -11.62
N VAL A 107 -11.63 -11.93 -11.20
CA VAL A 107 -12.07 -11.52 -9.86
C VAL A 107 -13.28 -10.60 -9.93
N ALA A 108 -14.06 -10.53 -8.85
CA ALA A 108 -15.28 -9.73 -8.78
C ALA A 108 -15.02 -8.21 -8.89
N ASP A 109 -13.92 -7.73 -8.30
CA ASP A 109 -13.51 -6.31 -8.39
C ASP A 109 -12.03 -6.21 -8.77
N PRO A 110 -11.72 -6.10 -10.08
CA PRO A 110 -10.34 -5.95 -10.54
C PRO A 110 -9.65 -4.71 -10.02
N LYS A 111 -10.37 -3.60 -9.78
CA LYS A 111 -9.76 -2.36 -9.28
C LYS A 111 -9.36 -2.49 -7.82
N GLU A 112 -10.18 -3.13 -7.00
CA GLU A 112 -9.81 -3.42 -5.63
C GLU A 112 -8.66 -4.43 -5.57
N GLN A 113 -8.65 -5.42 -6.46
CA GLN A 113 -7.53 -6.37 -6.54
C GLN A 113 -6.20 -5.66 -6.84
N LEU A 114 -6.18 -4.65 -7.72
CA LEU A 114 -5.00 -3.79 -7.94
C LEU A 114 -4.55 -3.09 -6.65
N ARG A 115 -5.49 -2.58 -5.84
CA ARG A 115 -5.18 -1.95 -4.55
C ARG A 115 -4.63 -2.95 -3.52
N ILE A 116 -5.16 -4.16 -3.49
CA ILE A 116 -4.66 -5.24 -2.62
C ILE A 116 -3.20 -5.58 -2.96
N ILE A 117 -2.89 -5.74 -4.25
CA ILE A 117 -1.52 -6.01 -4.71
C ILE A 117 -0.60 -4.84 -4.35
N ALA A 118 -0.98 -3.61 -4.67
CA ALA A 118 -0.19 -2.42 -4.33
C ALA A 118 0.06 -2.31 -2.82
N ARG A 119 -0.97 -2.55 -2.00
CA ARG A 119 -0.88 -2.54 -0.54
C ARG A 119 0.13 -3.58 -0.04
N GLY A 120 0.11 -4.79 -0.61
CA GLY A 120 1.07 -5.84 -0.30
C GLY A 120 2.52 -5.42 -0.52
N LEU A 121 2.79 -4.69 -1.62
CA LEU A 121 4.15 -4.25 -1.95
C LEU A 121 4.68 -3.12 -1.06
N VAL A 122 3.81 -2.22 -0.61
CA VAL A 122 4.23 -1.04 0.17
C VAL A 122 4.17 -1.27 1.69
N LYS A 123 3.44 -2.29 2.15
CA LYS A 123 3.17 -2.51 3.59
C LYS A 123 4.43 -2.58 4.44
N ASP A 124 5.46 -3.26 3.95
CA ASP A 124 6.70 -3.50 4.70
C ASP A 124 7.67 -2.30 4.62
N LEU A 125 7.39 -1.33 3.74
CA LEU A 125 8.17 -0.11 3.60
C LEU A 125 7.66 1.04 4.48
N ALA A 126 6.46 0.90 5.04
CA ALA A 126 5.79 1.99 5.74
C ALA A 126 6.57 2.49 6.96
N ASP A 127 7.15 1.58 7.75
CA ASP A 127 7.88 1.96 8.97
C ASP A 127 9.16 2.73 8.63
N ASP A 128 9.90 2.29 7.60
CA ASP A 128 11.07 2.99 7.10
C ASP A 128 10.73 4.36 6.47
N ALA A 129 9.57 4.46 5.83
CA ALA A 129 9.12 5.71 5.25
C ALA A 129 8.70 6.73 6.31
N LEU A 130 8.07 6.29 7.41
CA LEU A 130 7.78 7.17 8.54
C LEU A 130 9.06 7.69 9.21
N ILE A 131 10.10 6.85 9.32
CA ILE A 131 11.42 7.28 9.80
C ILE A 131 12.01 8.35 8.87
N ALA A 132 11.95 8.14 7.55
CA ALA A 132 12.43 9.12 6.58
C ALA A 132 11.70 10.48 6.71
N ILE A 133 10.38 10.46 6.89
CA ILE A 133 9.57 11.68 7.09
C ILE A 133 9.97 12.39 8.40
N ALA A 134 10.21 11.64 9.47
CA ALA A 134 10.67 12.22 10.74
C ALA A 134 12.06 12.87 10.58
N GLU A 135 13.00 12.19 9.90
CA GLU A 135 14.34 12.71 9.62
C GLU A 135 14.31 14.00 8.78
N ASP A 136 13.40 14.09 7.80
CA ASP A 136 13.24 15.27 6.94
C ASP A 136 12.61 16.46 7.70
N ASN A 137 11.74 16.21 8.69
CA ASN A 137 11.08 17.26 9.48
C ASN A 137 11.97 17.89 10.57
N GLU A 138 13.12 17.28 10.89
CA GLU A 138 14.08 17.81 11.87
C GLU A 138 15.06 18.84 11.28
N LEU A 139 14.92 19.19 9.99
CA LEU A 139 15.79 20.13 9.25
C LEU A 139 15.13 21.51 9.08
#